data_AF-A0A4Z1EKU5-F1
#
_entry.id   AF-A0A4Z1EKU5-F1
#
_cell.length_a   1.000
_cell.length_b   1.000
_cell.length_c   1.000
_cell.angle_alpha   90.00
_cell.angle_beta   90.00
_cell.angle_gamma   90.00
#
_symmetry.space_group_name_H-M   'P 1'
#
loop_
_entity.id
_entity.type
_entity.pdbx_description
1 polymer ?
#
loop_
_entity_poly.entity_id
_entity_poly.type
_entity_poly.pdbx_seq_one_letter_code
_entity_poly.pdbx_strand_id
1 'polypeptide(L)'
;MDIAWKYCNEYERIPTEACWFTIRLTKPSDVSVMPRWHRDARMFDCTCLHSQSGHEDEGSSSDPKKEKAIHSKYATTLLGPCTRLLPETPFVRSSMAEVTDLGHEEERIQLAKRFENEECVSLVGGDIIRFTWGDEDSPVHSEPDISCSHRVFLSLMFGSEEELRQMCKWRDMEFRE
;
A
#
# COMPACT_ATOMS: atom_id res chain seq x y z
N MET A 1 -23.87 10.44 0.77
CA MET A 1 -22.82 9.79 -0.04
C MET A 1 -22.29 10.82 -1.02
N ASP A 2 -21.36 11.70 -0.64
CA ASP A 2 -20.81 12.68 -1.60
C ASP A 2 -19.49 13.32 -1.15
N ILE A 3 -18.71 12.61 -0.32
CA ILE A 3 -17.40 13.11 0.12
C ILE A 3 -16.34 12.86 -0.97
N ALA A 4 -16.51 11.82 -1.80
CA ALA A 4 -15.58 11.49 -2.89
C ALA A 4 -15.58 12.54 -4.02
N TRP A 5 -16.70 13.23 -4.26
CA TRP A 5 -16.81 14.15 -5.39
C TRP A 5 -16.08 15.48 -5.17
N LYS A 6 -15.94 15.91 -3.91
CA LYS A 6 -15.41 17.25 -3.60
C LYS A 6 -13.89 17.35 -3.63
N TYR A 7 -13.19 16.21 -3.60
CA TYR A 7 -11.72 16.15 -3.53
C TYR A 7 -11.06 15.47 -4.74
N CYS A 8 -11.82 14.81 -5.62
CA CYS A 8 -11.32 14.26 -6.88
C CYS A 8 -11.60 15.22 -8.04
N ASN A 9 -10.88 16.35 -8.08
CA ASN A 9 -10.93 17.26 -9.23
C ASN A 9 -10.18 16.62 -10.41
N GLU A 10 -10.93 16.34 -11.47
CA GLU A 10 -10.57 16.26 -12.92
C GLU A 10 -9.33 15.50 -13.41
N TYR A 11 -8.45 14.99 -12.56
CA TYR A 11 -7.32 14.14 -12.92
C TYR A 11 -7.70 12.68 -12.70
N GLU A 12 -7.88 11.96 -13.80
CA GLU A 12 -8.07 10.51 -13.96
C GLU A 12 -8.82 9.81 -12.81
N ARG A 13 -10.14 9.65 -12.98
CA ARG A 13 -10.99 8.89 -12.07
C ARG A 13 -10.41 7.48 -11.91
N ILE A 14 -9.78 7.21 -10.77
CA ILE A 14 -9.54 5.83 -10.33
C ILE A 14 -10.91 5.17 -10.24
N PRO A 15 -11.17 4.07 -10.95
CA PRO A 15 -12.45 3.39 -10.87
C PRO A 15 -12.75 3.03 -9.41
N THR A 16 -13.91 3.45 -8.90
CA THR A 16 -14.41 3.10 -7.56
C THR A 16 -15.62 2.18 -7.66
N GLU A 17 -15.70 1.40 -8.73
CA GLU A 17 -16.84 0.52 -9.04
C GLU A 17 -16.97 -0.58 -8.00
N ALA A 18 -15.84 -1.12 -7.54
CA ALA A 18 -15.78 -2.13 -6.51
C ALA A 18 -14.71 -1.77 -5.46
N CYS A 19 -14.75 -2.47 -4.32
CA CYS A 19 -13.73 -2.32 -3.29
C CYS A 19 -13.28 -3.65 -2.70
N TRP A 20 -12.01 -3.69 -2.30
CA TRP A 20 -11.48 -4.73 -1.42
C TRP A 20 -11.42 -4.19 -0.01
N PHE A 21 -12.33 -4.69 0.82
CA PHE A 21 -12.44 -4.31 2.21
C PHE A 21 -12.01 -5.47 3.11
N THR A 22 -11.07 -5.22 4.00
CA THR A 22 -10.55 -6.22 4.94
C THR A 22 -10.72 -5.72 6.37
N ILE A 23 -11.32 -6.56 7.20
CA ILE A 23 -11.28 -6.43 8.66
C ILE A 23 -10.40 -7.56 9.19
N ARG A 24 -9.30 -7.21 9.85
CA ARG A 24 -8.41 -8.17 10.50
C ARG A 24 -8.51 -8.03 12.01
N LEU A 25 -8.97 -9.11 12.64
CA LEU A 25 -8.98 -9.26 14.10
C LEU A 25 -7.85 -10.20 14.49
N THR A 26 -6.94 -9.75 15.34
CA THR A 26 -5.74 -10.52 15.72
C THR A 26 -5.63 -10.61 17.23
N LYS A 27 -5.39 -11.81 17.75
CA LYS A 27 -5.07 -12.06 19.16
C LYS A 27 -3.60 -11.72 19.42
N PRO A 28 -3.21 -11.46 20.69
CA PRO A 28 -1.81 -11.28 21.02
C PRO A 28 -0.95 -12.43 20.50
N SER A 29 0.17 -12.10 19.87
CA SER A 29 1.11 -13.06 19.32
C SER A 29 2.46 -12.42 19.00
N ASP A 30 3.51 -13.23 18.95
CA ASP A 30 4.89 -12.74 18.79
C ASP A 30 5.31 -12.57 17.32
N VAL A 31 4.40 -12.83 16.37
CA VAL A 31 4.68 -12.83 14.92
C VAL A 31 5.18 -11.47 14.39
N SER A 32 4.89 -10.39 15.13
CA SER A 32 5.25 -9.00 14.79
C SER A 32 6.20 -8.35 15.79
N VAL A 33 6.84 -9.12 16.68
CA VAL A 33 7.86 -8.59 17.61
C VAL A 33 9.03 -8.01 16.84
N MET A 34 9.56 -8.75 15.86
CA MET A 34 10.48 -8.20 14.87
C MET A 34 9.68 -7.50 13.77
N PRO A 35 9.84 -6.18 13.58
CA PRO A 35 9.10 -5.43 12.58
C PRO A 35 9.39 -5.96 11.17
N ARG A 36 8.39 -5.85 10.30
CA ARG A 36 8.46 -6.22 8.89
C ARG A 36 8.27 -4.96 8.08
N TRP A 37 9.31 -4.15 8.04
CA TRP A 37 9.32 -2.93 7.24
C TRP A 37 9.23 -3.28 5.77
N HIS A 38 8.24 -2.70 5.08
CA HIS A 38 8.05 -2.92 3.65
C HIS A 38 7.30 -1.73 3.02
N ARG A 39 7.32 -1.69 1.70
CA ARG A 39 6.39 -0.93 0.87
C ARG A 39 5.37 -1.89 0.26
N ASP A 40 4.14 -1.44 0.07
CA ASP A 40 3.18 -2.24 -0.67
C ASP A 40 3.62 -2.37 -2.12
N ALA A 41 3.83 -3.61 -2.56
CA ALA A 41 4.00 -3.94 -3.96
C ALA A 41 2.70 -3.72 -4.75
N ARG A 42 2.73 -3.98 -6.06
CA ARG A 42 1.53 -3.91 -6.87
C ARG A 42 0.47 -4.90 -6.40
N MET A 43 -0.75 -4.41 -6.19
CA MET A 43 -1.88 -5.20 -5.67
C MET A 43 -2.67 -5.89 -6.79
N PHE A 44 -2.65 -5.32 -7.98
CA PHE A 44 -3.19 -5.86 -9.23
C PHE A 44 -2.47 -5.21 -10.43
N ASP A 45 -2.59 -5.84 -11.59
CA ASP A 45 -2.14 -5.25 -12.85
C ASP A 45 -3.12 -4.13 -13.22
N CYS A 46 -2.66 -2.88 -13.15
CA CYS A 46 -3.54 -1.75 -13.45
C CYS A 46 -3.88 -1.67 -14.93
N THR A 47 -5.18 -1.59 -15.22
CA THR A 47 -5.69 -1.38 -16.59
C THR A 47 -5.66 0.10 -17.01
N CYS A 48 -5.58 1.03 -16.04
CA CYS A 48 -5.46 2.47 -16.21
C CYS A 48 -4.32 2.94 -17.14
N LEU A 49 -3.30 2.10 -17.36
CA LEU A 49 -2.08 2.43 -18.12
C LEU A 49 -1.99 1.77 -19.50
N HIS A 50 -3.07 1.20 -20.05
CA HIS A 50 -2.98 0.54 -21.36
C HIS A 50 -2.87 1.54 -22.52
N SER A 51 -1.66 2.06 -22.72
CA SER A 51 -1.08 2.29 -24.03
C SER A 51 0.42 1.98 -23.99
N GLN A 52 0.79 0.75 -23.63
CA GLN A 52 2.07 0.14 -24.04
C GLN A 52 1.85 -1.33 -24.43
N SER A 53 1.20 -1.51 -25.56
CA SER A 53 1.42 -2.67 -26.44
C SER A 53 1.31 -2.17 -27.88
N GLY A 54 2.25 -1.33 -28.27
CA GLY A 54 2.34 -0.77 -29.61
C GLY A 54 3.78 -0.35 -29.84
N HIS A 55 4.39 -0.98 -30.84
CA HIS A 55 5.62 -0.65 -31.52
C HIS A 55 6.29 0.69 -31.16
N GLU A 56 7.61 0.62 -30.95
CA GLU A 56 8.51 1.75 -31.18
C GLU A 56 8.31 2.27 -32.61
N ASP A 57 7.39 3.22 -32.80
CA ASP A 57 7.35 4.07 -33.98
C ASP A 57 7.77 5.47 -33.54
N GLU A 58 8.97 5.86 -34.00
CA GLU A 58 9.48 7.21 -33.95
C GLU A 58 8.51 8.14 -34.70
N GLY A 59 7.72 8.92 -33.97
CA GLY A 59 6.76 9.80 -34.61
C GLY A 59 6.05 10.73 -33.65
N SER A 60 6.70 11.87 -33.38
CA SER A 60 6.12 13.17 -33.01
C SER A 60 4.60 13.17 -32.70
N SER A 61 4.24 13.02 -31.42
CA SER A 61 2.94 13.51 -30.92
C SER A 61 3.15 14.35 -29.67
N SER A 62 2.62 15.57 -29.73
CA SER A 62 2.54 16.53 -28.64
C SER A 62 1.41 16.17 -27.68
N ASP A 63 1.32 14.91 -27.27
CA ASP A 63 0.34 14.46 -26.29
C ASP A 63 0.86 14.77 -24.88
N PRO A 64 0.03 15.34 -23.99
CA PRO A 64 0.42 15.50 -22.59
C PRO A 64 0.74 14.11 -22.06
N LYS A 65 1.93 13.95 -21.43
CA LYS A 65 2.30 12.73 -20.69
C LYS A 65 1.08 12.29 -19.89
N LYS A 66 0.44 11.17 -20.28
CA LYS A 66 -0.63 10.58 -19.49
C LYS A 66 -0.03 10.30 -18.12
N GLU A 67 -0.46 11.06 -17.12
CA GLU A 67 0.01 10.91 -15.76
C GLU A 67 -0.40 9.53 -15.27
N LYS A 68 0.50 8.85 -14.57
CA LYS A 68 0.24 7.50 -14.06
C LYS A 68 -0.86 7.58 -13.02
N ALA A 69 -1.98 6.88 -13.22
CA ALA A 69 -3.03 6.80 -12.20
C ALA A 69 -2.45 6.27 -10.87
N ILE A 70 -2.68 7.01 -9.79
CA ILE A 70 -2.13 6.70 -8.46
C ILE A 70 -3.12 5.82 -7.71
N HIS A 71 -2.89 4.52 -7.67
CA HIS A 71 -3.73 3.64 -6.85
C HIS A 71 -3.36 3.76 -5.37
N SER A 72 -4.37 3.56 -4.51
CA SER A 72 -4.16 3.70 -3.08
C SER A 72 -4.97 2.70 -2.27
N LYS A 73 -4.35 2.20 -1.21
CA LYS A 73 -4.98 1.46 -0.12
C LYS A 73 -5.08 2.39 1.08
N TYR A 74 -6.25 2.47 1.69
CA TYR A 74 -6.49 3.21 2.92
C TYR A 74 -6.54 2.24 4.08
N ALA A 75 -5.99 2.59 5.23
CA ALA A 75 -6.09 1.74 6.40
C ALA A 75 -6.14 2.51 7.70
N THR A 76 -6.73 1.89 8.72
CA THR A 76 -6.77 2.44 10.08
C THR A 76 -6.76 1.32 11.10
N THR A 77 -6.32 1.65 12.32
CA THR A 77 -6.44 0.77 13.48
C THR A 77 -7.56 1.29 14.37
N LEU A 78 -8.57 0.45 14.61
CA LEU A 78 -9.69 0.79 15.50
C LEU A 78 -9.43 0.39 16.95
N LEU A 79 -8.67 -0.69 17.16
CA LEU A 79 -8.32 -1.20 18.49
C LEU A 79 -6.89 -1.74 18.48
N GLY A 80 -6.16 -1.48 19.56
CA GLY A 80 -4.79 -1.93 19.75
C GLY A 80 -3.74 -0.98 19.17
N PRO A 81 -2.47 -1.42 19.14
CA PRO A 81 -1.38 -0.60 18.63
C PRO A 81 -1.55 -0.22 17.14
N CYS A 82 -1.21 1.01 16.79
CA CYS A 82 -1.29 1.52 15.41
C CYS A 82 -0.21 0.92 14.52
N THR A 83 -0.47 0.87 13.20
CA THR A 83 0.56 0.55 12.19
C THR A 83 1.76 1.47 12.39
N ARG A 84 2.98 0.92 12.35
CA ARG A 84 4.20 1.72 12.39
C ARG A 84 4.46 2.29 11.01
N LEU A 85 4.73 3.59 10.93
CA LEU A 85 4.96 4.31 9.68
C LEU A 85 6.24 5.13 9.81
N LEU A 86 7.17 4.99 8.87
CA LEU A 86 8.37 5.82 8.83
C LEU A 86 8.13 7.06 7.95
N PRO A 87 8.66 8.23 8.35
CA PRO A 87 8.73 9.37 7.43
C PRO A 87 9.67 9.04 6.26
N GLU A 88 9.33 9.52 5.06
CA GLU A 88 10.19 9.36 3.89
C GLU A 88 11.40 10.31 4.02
N THR A 89 12.50 9.79 4.55
CA THR A 89 13.79 10.48 4.65
C THR A 89 14.79 9.91 3.64
N PRO A 90 15.88 10.63 3.30
CA PRO A 90 16.94 10.08 2.45
C PRO A 90 17.52 8.76 2.99
N PHE A 91 17.62 8.62 4.32
CA PHE A 91 18.10 7.40 4.97
C PHE A 91 17.13 6.23 4.82
N VAL A 92 15.83 6.46 5.00
CA VAL A 92 14.80 5.44 4.77
C VAL A 92 14.82 5.00 3.31
N ARG A 93 14.89 5.95 2.37
CA ARG A 93 14.95 5.66 0.93
C ARG A 93 16.16 4.82 0.55
N SER A 94 17.37 5.21 0.97
CA SER A 94 18.59 4.47 0.65
C SER A 94 18.57 3.07 1.28
N SER A 95 18.11 2.96 2.53
CA SER A 95 18.00 1.68 3.24
C SER A 95 17.06 0.70 2.54
N MET A 96 15.93 1.18 1.99
CA MET A 96 15.01 0.34 1.21
C MET A 96 15.63 -0.10 -0.13
N ALA A 97 16.42 0.77 -0.79
CA ALA A 97 17.07 0.45 -2.05
C ALA A 97 18.25 -0.52 -1.90
N GLU A 98 18.95 -0.50 -0.76
CA GLU A 98 20.08 -1.41 -0.49
C GLU A 98 19.66 -2.87 -0.28
N VAL A 99 18.39 -3.12 0.02
CA VAL A 99 17.89 -4.46 0.36
C VAL A 99 17.04 -5.10 -0.74
N THR A 100 16.81 -4.43 -1.88
CA THR A 100 15.90 -4.93 -2.94
C THR A 100 16.31 -6.26 -3.55
N ASP A 101 17.60 -6.58 -3.58
CA ASP A 101 18.12 -7.82 -4.16
C ASP A 101 18.34 -8.94 -3.13
N LEU A 102 17.99 -8.68 -1.86
CA LEU A 102 18.14 -9.66 -0.78
C LEU A 102 16.95 -10.61 -0.74
N GLY A 103 17.16 -11.79 -0.14
CA GLY A 103 16.05 -12.68 0.19
C GLY A 103 15.16 -12.07 1.29
N HIS A 104 13.86 -12.36 1.27
CA HIS A 104 12.87 -11.74 2.17
C HIS A 104 13.22 -11.76 3.67
N GLU A 105 13.80 -12.84 4.18
CA GLU A 105 14.17 -12.91 5.60
C GLU A 105 15.41 -12.05 5.92
N GLU A 106 16.37 -12.00 5.01
CA GLU A 106 17.55 -11.14 5.16
C GLU A 106 17.17 -9.66 5.08
N GLU A 107 16.32 -9.30 4.12
CA GLU A 107 15.70 -7.97 4.01
C GLU A 107 15.05 -7.57 5.33
N ARG A 108 14.19 -8.45 5.88
CA ARG A 108 13.48 -8.21 7.13
C ARG A 108 14.43 -7.93 8.30
N ILE A 109 15.43 -8.79 8.50
CA ILE A 109 16.40 -8.65 9.60
C ILE A 109 17.19 -7.35 9.47
N GLN A 110 17.67 -7.05 8.25
CA GLN A 110 18.46 -5.86 8.01
C GLN A 110 17.67 -4.57 8.18
N LEU A 111 16.43 -4.50 7.66
CA LEU A 111 15.58 -3.33 7.84
C LEU A 111 15.15 -3.14 9.30
N ALA A 112 14.84 -4.22 10.01
CA ALA A 112 14.52 -4.15 11.44
C ALA A 112 15.67 -3.54 12.25
N LYS A 113 16.91 -3.93 11.94
CA LYS A 113 18.12 -3.37 12.57
C LYS A 113 18.39 -1.92 12.17
N ARG A 114 18.30 -1.59 10.87
CA ARG A 114 18.58 -0.24 10.36
C ARG A 114 17.61 0.80 10.95
N PHE A 115 16.34 0.44 11.08
CA PHE A 115 15.28 1.35 11.55
C PHE A 115 14.96 1.21 13.04
N GLU A 116 15.79 0.53 13.82
CA GLU A 116 15.56 0.34 15.26
C GLU A 116 15.45 1.66 16.02
N ASN A 117 16.23 2.67 15.60
CA ASN A 117 16.28 3.99 16.23
C ASN A 117 15.53 5.08 15.46
N GLU A 118 14.87 4.73 14.34
CA GLU A 118 14.11 5.70 13.57
C GLU A 118 12.77 6.00 14.26
N GLU A 119 12.47 7.29 14.38
CA GLU A 119 11.19 7.72 14.95
C GLU A 119 10.06 7.49 13.95
N CYS A 120 9.03 6.77 14.39
CA CYS A 120 7.82 6.57 13.61
C CYS A 120 6.93 7.82 13.66
N VAL A 121 6.14 8.02 12.61
CA VAL A 121 5.04 8.99 12.63
C VAL A 121 4.11 8.66 13.80
N SER A 122 3.79 9.68 14.61
CA SER A 122 2.84 9.53 15.72
C SER A 122 1.42 9.41 15.16
N LEU A 123 0.81 8.25 15.37
CA LEU A 123 -0.56 7.95 14.95
C LEU A 123 -1.41 7.62 16.18
N VAL A 124 -2.67 8.04 16.14
CA VAL A 124 -3.68 7.69 17.13
C VAL A 124 -4.76 6.80 16.51
N GLY A 125 -5.52 6.10 17.35
CA GLY A 125 -6.63 5.26 16.91
C GLY A 125 -7.64 6.07 16.10
N GLY A 126 -8.01 5.57 14.92
CA GLY A 126 -8.89 6.25 13.97
C GLY A 126 -8.18 7.10 12.91
N ASP A 127 -6.87 7.37 13.05
CA ASP A 127 -6.11 7.99 11.96
C ASP A 127 -6.13 7.08 10.71
N ILE A 128 -6.23 7.70 9.54
CA ILE A 128 -6.29 7.00 8.26
C ILE A 128 -4.96 7.18 7.53
N ILE A 129 -4.30 6.07 7.24
CA ILE A 129 -3.09 6.03 6.43
C ILE A 129 -3.49 5.75 4.99
N ARG A 130 -2.95 6.55 4.05
CA ARG A 130 -3.02 6.29 2.61
C ARG A 130 -1.69 5.68 2.17
N PHE A 131 -1.73 4.44 1.71
CA PHE A 131 -0.63 3.76 1.04
C PHE A 131 -0.82 3.92 -0.46
N THR A 132 0.04 4.71 -1.10
CA THR A 132 0.34 4.48 -2.52
C THR A 132 1.08 3.14 -2.62
N TRP A 133 0.90 2.44 -3.74
CA TRP A 133 1.46 1.10 -3.90
C TRP A 133 2.12 0.94 -5.26
N GLY A 134 3.21 0.17 -5.29
CA GLY A 134 4.00 -0.02 -6.51
C GLY A 134 4.76 1.23 -6.98
N ASP A 135 4.89 2.24 -6.13
CA ASP A 135 5.68 3.45 -6.34
C ASP A 135 6.86 3.53 -5.37
N GLU A 136 7.96 4.16 -5.78
CA GLU A 136 9.18 4.28 -4.98
C GLU A 136 9.00 5.12 -3.70
N ASP A 137 8.04 6.05 -3.72
CA ASP A 137 7.68 6.91 -2.59
C ASP A 137 6.53 6.34 -1.75
N SER A 138 6.14 5.08 -2.00
CA SER A 138 5.12 4.39 -1.18
C SER A 138 5.55 4.38 0.29
N PRO A 139 4.62 4.59 1.24
CA PRO A 139 4.99 4.67 2.65
C PRO A 139 5.60 3.38 3.17
N VAL A 140 6.78 3.50 3.81
CA VAL A 140 7.43 2.39 4.51
C VAL A 140 6.73 2.14 5.84
N HIS A 141 6.23 0.93 6.02
CA HIS A 141 5.43 0.60 7.20
C HIS A 141 5.66 -0.83 7.69
N SER A 142 5.23 -1.09 8.92
CA SER A 142 5.27 -2.40 9.57
C SER A 142 4.05 -2.56 10.47
N GLU A 143 3.62 -3.80 10.70
CA GLU A 143 2.77 -4.07 11.86
C GLU A 143 3.49 -3.70 13.16
N PRO A 144 2.74 -3.24 14.18
CA PRO A 144 3.30 -3.04 15.50
C PRO A 144 3.51 -4.38 16.22
N ASP A 145 4.31 -4.36 17.28
CA ASP A 145 4.31 -5.45 18.25
C ASP A 145 2.93 -5.56 18.90
N ILE A 146 2.36 -6.76 18.83
CA ILE A 146 1.05 -7.10 19.40
C ILE A 146 1.15 -8.24 20.42
N SER A 147 2.35 -8.62 20.88
CA SER A 147 2.59 -9.71 21.85
C SER A 147 1.69 -9.63 23.09
N CYS A 148 1.29 -8.42 23.49
CA CYS A 148 0.48 -8.17 24.68
C CYS A 148 -0.87 -7.48 24.38
N SER A 149 -1.35 -7.44 23.14
CA SER A 149 -2.60 -6.71 22.81
C SER A 149 -3.38 -7.33 21.66
N HIS A 150 -4.71 -7.30 21.78
CA HIS A 150 -5.60 -7.53 20.64
C HIS A 150 -5.48 -6.38 19.65
N ARG A 151 -5.70 -6.67 18.36
CA ARG A 151 -5.69 -5.65 17.32
C ARG A 151 -6.85 -5.81 16.35
N VAL A 152 -7.53 -4.70 16.05
CA VAL A 152 -8.55 -4.60 14.99
C VAL A 152 -8.06 -3.59 13.96
N PHE A 153 -7.70 -4.10 12.79
CA PHE A 153 -7.18 -3.33 11.67
C PHE A 153 -8.14 -3.40 10.49
N LEU A 154 -8.38 -2.24 9.87
CA LEU A 154 -9.20 -2.10 8.69
C LEU A 154 -8.34 -1.65 7.51
N SER A 155 -8.55 -2.22 6.33
CA SER A 155 -8.04 -1.66 5.08
C SER A 155 -9.09 -1.69 3.98
N LEU A 156 -9.06 -0.67 3.14
CA LEU A 156 -9.95 -0.47 2.01
C LEU A 156 -9.14 -0.08 0.79
N MET A 157 -9.39 -0.72 -0.34
CA MET A 157 -8.82 -0.35 -1.64
C MET A 157 -9.94 -0.31 -2.67
N PHE A 158 -9.93 0.70 -3.52
CA PHE A 158 -10.85 0.82 -4.64
C PHE A 158 -10.18 0.37 -5.93
N GLY A 159 -10.98 -0.13 -6.87
CA GLY A 159 -10.56 -0.49 -8.21
C GLY A 159 -11.76 -0.72 -9.12
N SER A 160 -11.49 -1.04 -10.37
CA SER A 160 -12.53 -1.52 -11.28
C SER A 160 -13.01 -2.91 -10.83
N GLU A 161 -14.17 -3.31 -11.31
CA GLU A 161 -14.65 -4.68 -11.07
C GLU A 161 -13.65 -5.73 -11.59
N GLU A 162 -13.06 -5.49 -12.76
CA GLU A 162 -12.05 -6.37 -13.37
C GLU A 162 -10.78 -6.50 -12.51
N GLU A 163 -10.24 -5.38 -12.03
CA GLU A 163 -9.04 -5.35 -11.16
C GLU A 163 -9.28 -6.14 -9.87
N LEU A 164 -10.45 -5.97 -9.26
CA LEU A 164 -10.77 -6.64 -8.01
C LEU A 164 -11.14 -8.12 -8.20
N ARG A 165 -11.76 -8.49 -9.33
CA ARG A 165 -11.92 -9.90 -9.72
C ARG A 165 -10.56 -10.56 -9.94
N GLN A 166 -9.58 -9.86 -10.51
CA GLN A 166 -8.21 -10.37 -10.67
C GLN A 166 -7.54 -10.59 -9.31
N MET A 167 -7.67 -9.64 -8.38
CA MET A 167 -7.12 -9.82 -7.03
C MET A 167 -7.81 -10.98 -6.28
N CYS A 168 -9.13 -11.16 -6.44
CA CYS A 168 -9.85 -12.34 -5.93
C CYS A 168 -9.21 -13.64 -6.43
N LYS A 169 -8.90 -13.76 -7.73
CA LYS A 169 -8.21 -14.93 -8.28
C LYS A 169 -6.83 -15.15 -7.67
N TRP A 170 -6.02 -14.08 -7.53
CA TRP A 170 -4.68 -14.18 -6.94
C TRP A 170 -4.68 -14.60 -5.47
N ARG A 171 -5.77 -14.32 -4.75
CA ARG A 171 -5.93 -14.62 -3.33
C ARG A 171 -6.78 -15.86 -3.07
N ASP A 172 -7.20 -16.58 -4.11
CA ASP A 172 -8.12 -17.73 -4.03
C ASP A 172 -9.41 -17.37 -3.26
N MET A 173 -10.03 -16.27 -3.65
CA MET A 173 -11.25 -15.73 -3.05
C MET A 173 -12.34 -15.53 -4.10
N GLU A 174 -13.59 -15.63 -3.66
CA GLU A 174 -14.76 -15.34 -4.49
C GLU A 174 -15.04 -13.83 -4.52
N PHE A 175 -15.32 -13.29 -5.70
CA PHE A 175 -15.81 -11.92 -5.85
C PHE A 175 -17.30 -11.86 -5.50
N ARG A 176 -17.69 -10.93 -4.64
CA ARG A 176 -19.08 -10.76 -4.18
C ARG A 176 -19.69 -9.50 -4.78
N GLU A 177 -20.90 -9.65 -5.31
CA GLU A 177 -21.72 -8.58 -5.91
C GLU A 177 -22.59 -7.85 -4.88
#